data_AF-M9YXG1-F1
#
_entry.id   AF-M9YXG1-F1
#
_cell.length_a   1.000
_cell.length_b   1.000
_cell.length_c   1.000
_cell.angle_alpha   90.00
_cell.angle_beta   90.00
_cell.angle_gamma   90.00
#
_symmetry.space_group_name_H-M   'P 1'
#
loop_
_entity.id
_entity.type
_entity.pdbx_description
1 polymer ?
#
loop_
_entity_poly.entity_id
_entity_poly.type
_entity_poly.pdbx_seq_one_letter_code
_entity_poly.pdbx_strand_id
1 'polypeptide(L)'
;FTPEYNYSVPGGLKNAIDWLSRLPEQPLSGKPVLIQTSSMGAIGGARCQYHLRQILVFLDAMVMNKPEFMGGVIQNKVDPQTGEVIDQGT
;
A
#
# COMPACT_ATOMS: atom_id res chain seq x y z
N PHE A 1 -3.63 2.57 0.93
CA PHE A 1 -2.46 3.47 0.91
C PHE A 1 -1.60 3.20 2.14
N THR A 2 -0.28 3.05 2.00
CA THR A 2 0.62 2.77 3.15
C THR A 2 2.08 3.13 2.82
N PRO A 3 2.92 3.56 3.79
CA PRO A 3 4.36 3.68 3.57
C PRO A 3 5.08 2.32 3.61
N GLU A 4 6.35 2.28 3.20
CA GLU A 4 7.25 1.13 3.42
C GLU A 4 8.10 1.38 4.67
N TYR A 5 8.00 0.50 5.66
CA TYR A 5 8.82 0.57 6.89
C TYR A 5 9.77 -0.63 6.91
N ASN A 6 11.07 -0.36 6.99
CA ASN A 6 12.13 -1.37 7.03
C ASN A 6 12.00 -2.44 5.93
N TYR A 7 11.83 -1.98 4.68
CA TYR A 7 11.71 -2.82 3.48
C TYR A 7 10.50 -3.76 3.47
N SER A 8 9.48 -3.50 4.29
CA SER A 8 8.31 -4.34 4.39
C SER A 8 7.05 -3.52 4.74
N VAL A 9 5.97 -4.26 4.98
CA VAL A 9 4.69 -3.73 5.43
C VAL A 9 4.82 -3.17 6.85
N PRO A 10 4.30 -1.96 7.15
CA PRO A 10 4.30 -1.43 8.51
C PRO A 10 3.63 -2.39 9.50
N GLY A 11 4.25 -2.59 10.67
CA GLY A 11 3.79 -3.55 11.67
C GLY A 11 2.35 -3.32 12.13
N GLY A 12 1.93 -2.05 12.30
CA GLY A 12 0.55 -1.70 12.64
C GLY A 12 -0.46 -2.10 11.56
N LEU A 13 -0.15 -1.86 10.28
CA LEU A 13 -1.01 -2.30 9.17
C LEU A 13 -1.09 -3.83 9.11
N LYS A 14 0.06 -4.51 9.23
CA LYS A 14 0.09 -5.97 9.25
C LYS A 14 -0.74 -6.53 10.41
N ASN A 15 -0.67 -5.94 11.59
CA ASN A 15 -1.48 -6.35 12.74
C ASN A 15 -2.99 -6.16 12.51
N ALA A 16 -3.40 -5.05 11.90
CA ALA A 16 -4.81 -4.86 11.52
C ALA A 16 -5.28 -5.93 10.52
N ILE A 17 -4.44 -6.26 9.52
CA ILE A 17 -4.70 -7.36 8.58
C ILE A 17 -4.82 -8.70 9.33
N ASP A 18 -3.97 -8.94 10.34
CA ASP A 18 -4.02 -10.17 11.15
C ASP A 18 -5.35 -10.30 11.90
N TRP A 19 -5.87 -9.23 12.48
CA TRP A 19 -7.19 -9.23 13.10
C TRP A 19 -8.31 -9.54 12.11
N LEU A 20 -8.31 -8.85 10.96
CA LEU A 20 -9.30 -9.11 9.90
C LEU A 20 -9.23 -10.55 9.40
N SER A 21 -8.03 -11.13 9.34
CA SER A 21 -7.79 -12.50 8.86
C SER A 21 -8.47 -13.59 9.70
N ARG A 22 -8.94 -13.28 10.90
CA ARG A 22 -9.53 -14.23 11.87
C ARG A 22 -11.06 -14.16 11.94
N LEU A 23 -11.69 -13.21 11.27
CA LEU A 23 -13.16 -13.11 11.27
C LEU A 23 -13.78 -14.34 10.58
N PRO A 24 -14.92 -14.87 11.11
CA PRO A 24 -15.60 -16.02 10.51
C PRO A 24 -15.99 -15.79 9.04
N GLU A 25 -16.52 -14.60 8.75
CA GLU A 25 -16.70 -14.12 7.38
C GLU A 25 -15.48 -13.30 7.00
N GLN A 26 -14.61 -13.84 6.16
CA GLN A 26 -13.34 -13.19 5.80
C GLN A 26 -13.60 -11.99 4.88
N PRO A 27 -13.49 -10.73 5.35
CA PRO A 27 -13.89 -9.56 4.57
C PRO A 27 -13.05 -9.29 3.32
N LEU A 28 -11.85 -9.87 3.22
CA LEU A 28 -10.93 -9.67 2.09
C LEU A 28 -11.00 -10.78 1.04
N SER A 29 -11.65 -11.91 1.30
CA SER A 29 -11.79 -12.99 0.32
C SER A 29 -12.67 -12.54 -0.85
N GLY A 30 -12.19 -12.74 -2.08
CA GLY A 30 -12.81 -12.27 -3.31
C GLY A 30 -12.85 -10.74 -3.46
N LYS A 31 -12.27 -9.97 -2.53
CA LYS A 31 -12.37 -8.51 -2.54
C LYS A 31 -11.39 -7.89 -3.53
N PRO A 32 -11.80 -7.00 -4.45
CA PRO A 32 -10.89 -6.21 -5.26
C PRO A 32 -10.03 -5.28 -4.38
N VAL A 33 -8.71 -5.34 -4.55
CA VAL A 33 -7.75 -4.52 -3.77
C VAL A 33 -6.80 -3.79 -4.70
N LEU A 34 -6.65 -2.48 -4.45
CA LEU A 34 -5.63 -1.63 -5.05
C LEU A 34 -4.55 -1.29 -4.01
N ILE A 35 -3.29 -1.42 -4.39
CA ILE A 35 -2.14 -1.07 -3.55
C ILE A 35 -1.54 0.23 -4.06
N GLN A 36 -1.26 1.15 -3.13
CA GLN A 36 -0.56 2.40 -3.40
C GLN A 36 0.40 2.66 -2.23
N THR A 37 1.65 2.95 -2.56
CA THR A 37 2.68 3.32 -1.59
C THR A 37 3.35 4.62 -2.00
N SER A 38 3.79 5.39 -1.01
CA SER A 38 4.61 6.57 -1.21
C SER A 38 5.76 6.58 -0.21
N SER A 39 6.87 7.20 -0.60
CA SER A 39 8.08 7.31 0.21
C SER A 39 8.80 8.61 -0.09
N MET A 40 9.61 9.09 0.86
CA MET A 40 10.53 10.18 0.59
C MET A 40 11.72 9.77 -0.29
N GLY A 41 12.01 8.46 -0.36
CA GLY A 41 13.02 7.90 -1.25
C GLY A 41 12.48 7.61 -2.65
N ALA A 42 13.39 7.44 -3.62
CA ALA A 42 13.04 7.26 -5.03
C ALA A 42 12.24 5.98 -5.35
N ILE A 43 12.42 4.92 -4.55
CA ILE A 43 11.78 3.61 -4.79
C ILE A 43 10.26 3.65 -4.51
N GLY A 44 9.77 4.64 -3.76
CA GLY A 44 8.32 4.84 -3.58
C GLY A 44 7.60 3.71 -2.82
N GLY A 45 8.32 2.85 -2.10
CA GLY A 45 7.75 1.76 -1.29
C GLY A 45 7.48 0.45 -2.03
N ALA A 46 8.15 0.21 -3.16
CA ALA A 46 7.98 -0.99 -3.98
C ALA A 46 8.10 -2.31 -3.21
N ARG A 47 9.01 -2.43 -2.23
CA ARG A 47 9.27 -3.70 -1.51
C ARG A 47 8.08 -4.06 -0.63
N CYS A 48 7.51 -3.05 0.05
CA CYS A 48 6.26 -3.21 0.80
C CYS A 48 5.13 -3.78 -0.08
N GLN A 49 4.99 -3.32 -1.33
CA GLN A 49 3.93 -3.80 -2.21
C GLN A 49 4.04 -5.31 -2.48
N TYR A 50 5.23 -5.81 -2.76
CA TYR A 50 5.42 -7.24 -3.04
C TYR A 50 5.17 -8.12 -1.81
N HIS A 51 5.63 -7.71 -0.62
CA HIS A 51 5.29 -8.42 0.62
C HIS A 51 3.78 -8.36 0.91
N LEU A 52 3.14 -7.21 0.70
CA LEU A 52 1.70 -7.07 0.89
C LEU A 52 0.90 -7.92 -0.09
N ARG A 53 1.32 -8.01 -1.36
CA ARG A 53 0.73 -8.93 -2.36
C ARG A 53 0.81 -10.38 -1.87
N GLN A 54 1.98 -10.81 -1.38
CA GLN A 54 2.14 -12.16 -0.83
C GLN A 54 1.19 -12.43 0.35
N ILE A 55 1.02 -11.47 1.26
CA ILE A 55 0.07 -11.57 2.38
C ILE A 55 -1.37 -11.69 1.87
N LEU A 56 -1.74 -10.85 0.90
CA LEU A 56 -3.09 -10.78 0.36
C LEU A 56 -3.50 -12.03 -0.45
N VAL A 57 -2.53 -12.79 -0.98
CA VAL A 57 -2.80 -14.12 -1.59
C VAL A 57 -3.41 -15.07 -0.56
N PHE A 58 -2.90 -15.13 0.67
CA PHE A 58 -3.48 -15.98 1.73
C PHE A 58 -4.91 -15.58 2.08
N LEU A 59 -5.22 -14.29 1.95
CA LEU A 59 -6.55 -13.74 2.25
C LEU A 59 -7.51 -13.84 1.06
N ASP A 60 -7.07 -14.45 -0.04
CA ASP A 60 -7.86 -14.61 -1.27
C ASP A 60 -8.36 -13.26 -1.84
N ALA A 61 -7.59 -12.19 -1.67
CA ALA A 61 -7.93 -10.89 -2.21
C ALA A 61 -7.58 -10.80 -3.70
N MET A 62 -8.43 -10.13 -4.47
CA MET A 62 -8.24 -9.90 -5.90
C MET A 62 -7.40 -8.63 -6.12
N VAL A 63 -6.08 -8.75 -6.02
CA VAL A 63 -5.18 -7.60 -6.13
C VAL A 63 -4.97 -7.22 -7.60
N MET A 64 -5.16 -5.93 -7.93
CA MET A 64 -4.89 -5.41 -9.29
C MET A 64 -3.40 -5.53 -9.65
N ASN A 65 -3.11 -5.97 -10.88
CA ASN A 65 -1.73 -6.12 -11.36
C ASN A 65 -1.13 -4.80 -11.86
N LYS A 66 -1.84 -4.09 -12.76
CA LYS A 66 -1.37 -2.85 -13.39
C LYS A 66 -2.53 -1.87 -13.63
N PRO A 67 -2.25 -0.55 -13.70
CA PRO A 67 -0.95 0.09 -13.41
C PRO A 67 -0.61 0.02 -11.92
N GLU A 68 0.70 -0.04 -11.61
CA GLU A 68 1.18 0.07 -10.23
C GLU A 68 1.49 1.53 -9.91
N PHE A 69 1.26 1.95 -8.66
CA PHE A 69 1.57 3.30 -8.19
C PHE A 69 2.63 3.25 -7.10
N MET A 70 3.78 3.89 -7.33
CA MET A 70 4.88 4.04 -6.38
C MET A 70 5.28 5.52 -6.33
N GLY A 71 4.79 6.24 -5.32
CA GLY A 71 5.04 7.66 -5.13
C GLY A 71 6.42 7.93 -4.54
N GLY A 72 7.45 7.94 -5.38
CA GLY A 72 8.81 8.33 -4.98
C GLY A 72 8.97 9.84 -4.79
N VAL A 73 9.80 10.23 -3.82
CA VAL A 73 10.13 11.64 -3.50
C VAL A 73 8.86 12.47 -3.26
N ILE A 74 7.89 11.88 -2.54
CA ILE A 74 6.52 12.44 -2.41
C ILE A 74 6.47 13.81 -1.73
N GLN A 75 7.47 14.14 -0.90
CA GLN A 75 7.58 15.43 -0.21
C GLN A 75 7.70 16.62 -1.17
N ASN A 76 8.14 16.40 -2.41
CA ASN A 76 8.24 17.44 -3.43
C ASN A 76 6.97 17.58 -4.28
N LYS A 77 5.94 16.76 -4.01
CA LYS A 77 4.74 16.61 -4.85
C LYS A 77 3.45 16.92 -4.10
N VAL A 78 3.55 17.26 -2.83
CA VAL A 78 2.43 17.54 -1.93
C VAL A 78 2.54 18.98 -1.47
N ASP A 79 1.43 19.70 -1.45
CA ASP A 79 1.36 21.01 -0.83
C ASP A 79 1.24 20.85 0.70
N PRO A 80 2.19 21.37 1.50
CA PRO A 80 2.15 21.25 2.96
C PRO A 80 0.96 21.97 3.62
N GLN A 81 0.35 22.97 2.97
CA GLN A 81 -0.76 23.72 3.55
C GLN A 81 -2.08 22.96 3.43
N THR A 82 -2.33 22.37 2.25
CA THR A 82 -3.56 21.62 1.97
C THR A 82 -3.44 20.14 2.31
N GLY A 83 -2.22 19.59 2.32
CA GLY A 83 -1.97 18.16 2.47
C GLY A 83 -2.32 17.36 1.21
N GLU A 84 -2.55 18.02 0.08
CA GLU A 84 -2.96 17.42 -1.18
C GLU A 84 -1.79 17.23 -2.15
N VAL A 85 -1.89 16.22 -3.01
CA VAL A 85 -0.93 16.01 -4.11
C VAL A 85 -1.22 17.04 -5.20
N ILE A 86 -0.23 17.84 -5.57
CA ILE A 86 -0.34 18.93 -6.55
C ILE A 86 0.46 18.68 -7.84
N ASP A 87 1.32 17.66 -7.84
CA ASP A 87 2.14 17.29 -9.00
C ASP A 87 1.26 16.71 -10.12
N GLN A 88 1.24 17.35 -11.28
CA GLN A 88 0.42 16.91 -12.43
C GLN A 88 1.03 15.71 -13.18
N GLY A 89 2.24 15.28 -12.82
CA GLY A 89 3.03 14.36 -13.63
C GLY A 89 3.48 15.03 -14.94
N THR A 90 4.59 14.57 -15.50
CA THR A 90 5.00 14.91 -16.88
C THR A 90 4.70 13.75 -17.81
#